data_AF-A0A7G6X319-F1
#
_entry.id   AF-A0A7G6X319-F1
#
_cell.length_a   1.000
_cell.length_b   1.000
_cell.length_c   1.000
_cell.angle_alpha   90.00
_cell.angle_beta   90.00
_cell.angle_gamma   90.00
#
_symmetry.space_group_name_H-M   'P 1'
#
loop_
_entity.id
_entity.type
_entity.pdbx_description
1 polymer ?
#
loop_
_entity_poly.entity_id
_entity_poly.type
_entity_poly.pdbx_seq_one_letter_code
_entity_poly.pdbx_strand_id
1 'polypeptide(L)'
;MTRAVALRLGAYAGALALAFAGAFALGSAVDPIAAADPAKTADQPMGGTGDSGETEMPGHQVDGPGAQPPGLAVSQDGYTLAPATAFFQPGKQSTLKFSILGPDGKPVTQYTKTHEKDLHLIVVRRDLSGFRHVHPTRDASGAWSIPFDFTAGGTWRVFTDFQPAGHDKTLTLGTDVNVSGLYIPVPLPEASSVTSVDGYDVTLAGTPSAGKESELTFSITRGGKPVTDLQPYLGAFGHLVSLRSGDLAYLHNHPAQLAEPGSEGGPQIKFGTTFPTASTYSLFLDFQHAGKVHTAEFRVDVTGQAIVPSAVPSSSETPGHEETPHGH
;
A
#
# COMPACT_ATOMS: atom_id res chain seq x y z
N MET A 1 -46.47 -41.59 0.01
CA MET A 1 -45.45 -41.67 1.09
C MET A 1 -45.94 -42.64 2.15
N THR A 2 -45.12 -43.56 2.64
CA THR A 2 -45.51 -44.46 3.73
C THR A 2 -45.65 -43.66 5.03
N ARG A 3 -46.54 -44.08 5.95
CA ARG A 3 -46.74 -43.41 7.25
C ARG A 3 -45.43 -43.22 8.02
N ALA A 4 -44.48 -44.13 7.86
CA ALA A 4 -43.14 -44.04 8.45
C ALA A 4 -42.29 -42.89 7.88
N VAL A 5 -42.40 -42.58 6.59
CA VAL A 5 -41.67 -41.47 5.96
C VAL A 5 -42.27 -40.13 6.40
N ALA A 6 -43.59 -40.02 6.49
CA ALA A 6 -44.26 -38.82 7.00
C ALA A 6 -43.91 -38.54 8.47
N LEU A 7 -43.83 -39.58 9.30
CA LEU A 7 -43.45 -39.44 10.71
C LEU A 7 -41.98 -38.99 10.87
N ARG A 8 -41.07 -39.53 10.06
CA ARG A 8 -39.64 -39.15 10.08
C ARG A 8 -39.42 -37.71 9.61
N LEU A 9 -40.12 -37.30 8.55
CA LEU A 9 -40.05 -35.91 8.06
C LEU A 9 -40.64 -34.94 9.07
N GLY A 10 -41.76 -35.28 9.72
CA GLY A 10 -42.34 -34.47 10.80
C GLY A 10 -41.43 -34.34 12.01
N ALA A 11 -40.80 -35.43 12.44
CA ALA A 11 -39.84 -35.41 13.55
C ALA A 11 -38.58 -34.58 13.20
N TYR A 12 -38.09 -34.70 11.97
CA TYR A 12 -36.93 -33.93 11.50
C TYR A 12 -37.23 -32.42 11.41
N ALA A 13 -38.39 -32.05 10.85
CA ALA A 13 -38.83 -30.65 10.81
C ALA A 13 -39.03 -30.07 12.22
N GLY A 14 -39.60 -30.86 13.15
CA GLY A 14 -39.75 -30.46 14.54
C GLY A 14 -38.40 -30.24 15.25
N ALA A 15 -37.44 -31.13 15.04
CA ALA A 15 -36.09 -30.99 15.59
C ALA A 15 -35.37 -29.74 15.04
N LEU A 16 -35.51 -29.45 13.74
CA LEU A 16 -34.97 -28.23 13.14
C LEU A 16 -35.62 -26.97 13.70
N ALA A 17 -36.94 -26.95 13.85
CA ALA A 17 -37.66 -25.80 14.42
C ALA A 17 -37.20 -25.51 15.86
N LEU A 18 -37.01 -26.55 16.68
CA LEU A 18 -36.48 -26.42 18.04
C LEU A 18 -35.04 -25.90 18.06
N ALA A 19 -34.18 -26.39 17.16
CA ALA A 19 -32.80 -25.92 17.05
C ALA A 19 -32.73 -24.44 16.64
N PHE A 20 -33.53 -24.01 15.65
CA PHE A 20 -33.61 -22.61 15.22
C PHE A 20 -34.19 -21.71 16.31
N ALA A 21 -35.25 -22.14 17.01
CA ALA A 21 -35.81 -21.38 18.11
C ALA A 21 -34.83 -21.23 19.27
N GLY A 22 -34.08 -22.29 19.62
CA GLY A 22 -33.03 -22.24 20.64
C GLY A 22 -31.87 -21.31 20.25
N ALA A 23 -31.41 -21.38 18.99
CA ALA A 23 -30.38 -20.49 18.47
C ALA A 23 -30.83 -19.04 18.43
N PHE A 24 -32.09 -18.77 18.05
CA PHE A 24 -32.66 -17.42 18.07
C PHE A 24 -32.79 -16.88 19.50
N ALA A 25 -33.28 -17.67 20.45
CA ALA A 25 -33.39 -17.27 21.85
C ALA A 25 -32.01 -16.95 22.46
N LEU A 26 -31.01 -17.81 22.23
CA LEU A 26 -29.62 -17.56 22.63
C LEU A 26 -29.08 -16.30 21.96
N GLY A 27 -29.24 -16.15 20.65
CA GLY A 27 -28.79 -15.00 19.88
C GLY A 27 -29.49 -13.69 20.23
N SER A 28 -30.71 -13.74 20.78
CA SER A 28 -31.44 -12.56 21.27
C SER A 28 -31.07 -12.15 22.70
N ALA A 29 -30.48 -13.07 23.47
CA ALA A 29 -30.04 -12.81 24.85
C ALA A 29 -28.61 -12.23 24.91
N VAL A 30 -27.80 -12.46 23.88
CA VAL A 30 -26.58 -11.71 23.62
C VAL A 30 -26.91 -10.57 22.66
N ASP A 31 -26.88 -9.34 23.14
CA ASP A 31 -27.04 -8.16 22.30
C ASP A 31 -25.64 -7.68 21.86
N PRO A 32 -25.13 -8.07 20.67
CA PRO A 32 -23.79 -7.68 20.23
C PRO A 32 -23.69 -6.17 19.90
N ILE A 33 -24.82 -5.44 19.90
CA ILE A 33 -24.88 -4.01 19.57
C ILE A 33 -24.80 -3.13 20.84
N ALA A 34 -25.16 -3.65 22.02
CA ALA A 34 -25.00 -2.92 23.28
C ALA A 34 -23.54 -2.89 23.80
N ALA A 35 -22.65 -3.73 23.26
CA ALA A 35 -21.22 -3.70 23.56
C ALA A 35 -20.43 -2.65 22.75
N ALA A 36 -21.09 -1.91 21.86
CA ALA A 36 -20.49 -0.91 20.98
C ALA A 36 -21.03 0.51 21.23
N ASP A 37 -21.40 0.82 22.48
CA ASP A 37 -21.82 2.16 22.88
C ASP A 37 -20.68 2.84 23.66
N PRO A 38 -19.87 3.74 23.06
CA PRO A 38 -18.94 4.54 23.83
C PRO A 38 -19.75 5.55 24.66
N ALA A 39 -19.70 5.36 25.96
CA ALA A 39 -20.37 6.18 26.95
C ALA A 39 -20.08 7.68 26.75
N LYS A 40 -21.15 8.46 26.91
CA LYS A 40 -21.19 9.92 27.06
C LYS A 40 -20.13 10.40 28.06
N THR A 41 -19.18 11.20 27.61
CA THR A 41 -18.31 12.00 28.48
C THR A 41 -18.80 13.44 28.50
N ALA A 42 -18.92 13.98 29.71
CA ALA A 42 -19.48 15.26 30.05
C ALA A 42 -18.62 16.46 29.62
N ASP A 43 -19.29 17.56 29.27
CA ASP A 43 -18.72 18.88 29.05
C ASP A 43 -18.01 19.42 30.32
N GLN A 44 -16.75 19.83 30.16
CA GLN A 44 -16.10 20.84 30.99
C GLN A 44 -15.19 21.72 30.10
N PRO A 45 -15.20 23.04 30.27
CA PRO A 45 -14.46 23.96 29.40
C PRO A 45 -13.02 24.12 29.91
N MET A 46 -12.04 24.12 29.00
CA MET A 46 -10.68 24.56 29.31
C MET A 46 -10.27 25.70 28.39
N GLY A 47 -9.81 26.77 29.04
CA GLY A 47 -9.52 28.07 28.46
C GLY A 47 -8.27 28.10 27.57
N GLY A 48 -8.19 29.19 26.81
CA GLY A 48 -7.10 29.45 25.89
C GLY A 48 -5.78 29.80 26.58
N THR A 49 -4.69 29.46 25.91
CA THR A 49 -3.47 30.26 25.79
C THR A 49 -2.85 29.92 24.42
N GLY A 50 -2.27 30.91 23.75
CA GLY A 50 -1.91 30.83 22.35
C GLY A 50 -0.44 30.51 22.05
N ASP A 51 -0.18 30.64 20.74
CA ASP A 51 1.07 30.91 20.04
C ASP A 51 2.17 29.83 20.04
N SER A 52 2.35 29.18 18.89
CA SER A 52 3.54 29.33 18.03
C SER A 52 3.43 28.34 16.86
N GLY A 53 3.75 28.81 15.65
CA GLY A 53 3.53 28.08 14.41
C GLY A 53 4.60 27.04 14.10
N GLU A 54 4.14 25.89 13.60
CA GLU A 54 4.83 25.04 12.64
C GLU A 54 3.77 24.49 11.68
N THR A 55 4.04 24.53 10.37
CA THR A 55 3.13 24.03 9.33
C THR A 55 3.18 22.50 9.32
N GLU A 56 2.45 21.86 10.23
CA GLU A 56 2.19 20.42 10.19
C GLU A 56 1.24 20.12 9.00
N MET A 57 1.70 19.23 8.12
CA MET A 57 0.82 18.56 7.16
C MET A 57 -0.20 17.72 7.94
N PRO A 58 -1.44 17.53 7.43
CA PRO A 58 -2.44 16.73 8.12
C PRO A 58 -1.95 15.28 8.23
N GLY A 59 -1.42 14.91 9.40
CA GLY A 59 -1.15 13.53 9.76
C GLY A 59 -2.47 12.78 9.83
N HIS A 60 -2.62 11.74 9.02
CA HIS A 60 -3.79 10.87 9.12
C HIS A 60 -3.74 10.13 10.44
N GLN A 61 -4.64 10.50 11.34
CA GLN A 61 -4.95 9.66 12.49
C GLN A 61 -5.31 8.26 11.99
N VAL A 62 -4.61 7.26 12.52
CA VAL A 62 -5.05 5.87 12.44
C VAL A 62 -6.47 5.85 13.01
N ASP A 63 -7.45 5.58 12.14
CA ASP A 63 -8.83 5.46 12.56
C ASP A 63 -8.91 4.42 13.70
N GLY A 64 -9.79 4.66 14.67
CA GLY A 64 -9.85 3.92 15.93
C GLY A 64 -9.92 2.39 15.76
N PRO A 65 -9.71 1.62 16.85
CA PRO A 65 -9.69 0.16 16.80
C PRO A 65 -10.93 -0.40 16.08
N GLY A 66 -10.71 -1.01 14.91
CA GLY A 66 -11.76 -1.57 14.04
C GLY A 66 -11.83 -1.01 12.61
N ALA A 67 -11.12 0.06 12.30
CA ALA A 67 -11.06 0.58 10.93
C ALA A 67 -10.37 -0.41 9.97
N GLN A 68 -10.94 -0.57 8.78
CA GLN A 68 -10.35 -1.41 7.73
C GLN A 68 -9.04 -0.76 7.25
N PRO A 69 -7.97 -1.53 7.07
CA PRO A 69 -6.75 -1.00 6.46
C PRO A 69 -7.04 -0.37 5.08
N PRO A 70 -6.40 0.77 4.75
CA PRO A 70 -6.61 1.45 3.48
C PRO A 70 -6.35 0.55 2.28
N GLY A 71 -7.02 0.86 1.17
CA GLY A 71 -6.79 0.18 -0.11
C GLY A 71 -7.36 -1.23 -0.19
N LEU A 72 -7.99 -1.79 0.85
CA LEU A 72 -8.67 -3.10 0.77
C LEU A 72 -10.06 -3.02 0.13
N ALA A 73 -10.76 -1.90 0.31
CA ALA A 73 -12.11 -1.70 -0.20
C ALA A 73 -12.10 -0.99 -1.56
N VAL A 74 -13.04 -1.38 -2.44
CA VAL A 74 -13.30 -0.66 -3.70
C VAL A 74 -14.07 0.65 -3.47
N SER A 75 -14.78 0.73 -2.35
CA SER A 75 -15.58 1.89 -1.95
C SER A 75 -15.39 2.23 -0.48
N GLN A 76 -15.31 3.53 -0.18
CA GLN A 76 -15.22 4.08 1.17
C GLN A 76 -15.85 5.48 1.16
N ASP A 77 -16.60 5.84 2.21
CA ASP A 77 -17.20 7.16 2.39
C ASP A 77 -18.07 7.64 1.20
N GLY A 78 -18.71 6.68 0.50
CA GLY A 78 -19.51 6.92 -0.70
C GLY A 78 -18.68 7.08 -1.99
N TYR A 79 -17.35 7.14 -1.90
CA TYR A 79 -16.46 7.13 -3.05
C TYR A 79 -16.23 5.71 -3.55
N THR A 80 -16.09 5.51 -4.86
CA THR A 80 -15.88 4.19 -5.48
C THR A 80 -14.86 4.26 -6.62
N LEU A 81 -13.87 3.36 -6.62
CA LEU A 81 -12.96 3.17 -7.74
C LEU A 81 -13.64 2.31 -8.83
N ALA A 82 -13.85 2.90 -10.01
CA ALA A 82 -14.56 2.27 -11.12
C ALA A 82 -13.66 2.15 -12.37
N PRO A 83 -12.99 1.01 -12.58
CA PRO A 83 -12.30 0.72 -13.84
C PRO A 83 -13.28 0.69 -15.02
N ALA A 84 -12.87 1.22 -16.17
CA ALA A 84 -13.66 1.14 -17.41
C ALA A 84 -13.75 -0.29 -17.94
N THR A 85 -12.73 -1.12 -17.66
CA THR A 85 -12.69 -2.56 -17.90
C THR A 85 -11.87 -3.22 -16.79
N ALA A 86 -12.20 -4.47 -16.48
CA ALA A 86 -11.46 -5.30 -15.52
C ALA A 86 -10.61 -6.39 -16.20
N PHE A 87 -10.49 -6.38 -17.54
CA PHE A 87 -9.81 -7.43 -18.31
C PHE A 87 -8.78 -6.86 -19.29
N PHE A 88 -7.57 -7.42 -19.24
CA PHE A 88 -6.41 -7.01 -20.03
C PHE A 88 -5.65 -8.22 -20.62
N GLN A 89 -4.72 -7.93 -21.53
CA GLN A 89 -3.79 -8.91 -22.12
C GLN A 89 -2.35 -8.53 -21.78
N PRO A 90 -1.46 -9.51 -21.51
CA PRO A 90 -0.09 -9.23 -21.16
C PRO A 90 0.75 -8.87 -22.39
N GLY A 91 1.80 -8.06 -22.21
CA GLY A 91 2.78 -7.69 -23.23
C GLY A 91 2.22 -6.83 -24.37
N LYS A 92 1.03 -6.27 -24.18
CA LYS A 92 0.42 -5.29 -25.09
C LYS A 92 0.16 -4.03 -24.30
N GLN A 93 0.79 -2.94 -24.71
CA GLN A 93 0.49 -1.64 -24.15
C GLN A 93 -1.00 -1.34 -24.37
N SER A 94 -1.69 -1.15 -23.25
CA SER A 94 -3.10 -0.83 -23.20
C SER A 94 -3.29 0.52 -22.50
N THR A 95 -4.50 1.07 -22.54
CA THR A 95 -4.83 2.24 -21.72
C THR A 95 -5.58 1.75 -20.49
N LEU A 96 -4.97 1.92 -19.31
CA LEU A 96 -5.68 1.73 -18.06
C LEU A 96 -6.54 2.96 -17.82
N LYS A 97 -7.87 2.79 -17.91
CA LYS A 97 -8.87 3.86 -17.74
C LYS A 97 -9.80 3.55 -16.58
N PHE A 98 -10.08 4.55 -15.76
CA PHE A 98 -10.98 4.42 -14.59
C PHE A 98 -11.56 5.79 -14.19
N SER A 99 -12.53 5.79 -13.29
CA SER A 99 -13.06 6.98 -12.62
C SER A 99 -13.15 6.73 -11.12
N ILE A 100 -13.05 7.80 -10.33
CA ILE A 100 -13.52 7.80 -8.94
C ILE A 100 -14.95 8.35 -8.97
N LEU A 101 -15.93 7.54 -8.59
CA LEU A 101 -17.30 8.00 -8.39
C LEU A 101 -17.44 8.57 -6.98
N GLY A 102 -18.09 9.71 -6.84
CA GLY A 102 -18.41 10.30 -5.54
C GLY A 102 -19.69 9.72 -4.92
N PRO A 103 -20.07 10.19 -3.72
CA PRO A 103 -21.29 9.76 -3.03
C PRO A 103 -22.59 10.01 -3.82
N ASP A 104 -22.57 10.94 -4.78
CA ASP A 104 -23.68 11.24 -5.69
C ASP A 104 -23.70 10.34 -6.94
N GLY A 105 -22.78 9.37 -7.03
CA GLY A 105 -22.62 8.46 -8.15
C GLY A 105 -21.95 9.06 -9.39
N LYS A 106 -21.51 10.32 -9.35
CA LYS A 106 -20.87 10.99 -10.50
C LYS A 106 -19.35 10.97 -10.39
N PRO A 107 -18.61 11.06 -11.51
CA PRO A 107 -17.16 11.19 -11.46
C PRO A 107 -16.70 12.41 -10.66
N VAL A 108 -15.77 12.21 -9.74
CA VAL A 108 -15.11 13.28 -8.99
C VAL A 108 -14.18 14.05 -9.93
N THR A 109 -14.35 15.37 -9.99
CA THR A 109 -13.55 16.26 -10.85
C THR A 109 -12.68 17.26 -10.08
N GLN A 110 -12.93 17.42 -8.77
CA GLN A 110 -12.21 18.33 -7.89
C GLN A 110 -11.46 17.54 -6.80
N TYR A 111 -10.18 17.80 -6.68
CA TYR A 111 -9.26 17.10 -5.78
C TYR A 111 -8.36 18.13 -5.09
N THR A 112 -7.88 17.78 -3.89
CA THR A 112 -6.76 18.46 -3.23
C THR A 112 -5.48 17.76 -3.63
N LYS A 113 -4.42 18.52 -3.94
CA LYS A 113 -3.13 17.95 -4.31
C LYS A 113 -2.41 17.40 -3.08
N THR A 114 -1.89 16.19 -3.21
CA THR A 114 -0.98 15.55 -2.26
C THR A 114 0.26 15.15 -3.05
N HIS A 115 1.46 15.46 -2.54
CA HIS A 115 2.74 15.25 -3.26
C HIS A 115 2.67 15.74 -4.73
N GLU A 116 2.20 16.98 -4.92
CA GLU A 116 2.04 17.66 -6.22
C GLU A 116 1.03 17.04 -7.21
N LYS A 117 0.37 15.94 -6.84
CA LYS A 117 -0.58 15.22 -7.69
C LYS A 117 -1.97 15.19 -7.08
N ASP A 118 -2.97 15.18 -7.95
CA ASP A 118 -4.37 14.98 -7.55
C ASP A 118 -4.65 13.51 -7.18
N LEU A 119 -3.85 12.58 -7.71
CA LEU A 119 -4.00 11.14 -7.50
C LEU A 119 -2.68 10.39 -7.75
N HIS A 120 -2.34 9.46 -6.88
CA HIS A 120 -1.32 8.43 -7.12
C HIS A 120 -1.98 7.11 -7.48
N LEU A 121 -1.47 6.45 -8.53
CA LEU A 121 -1.94 5.15 -8.97
C LEU A 121 -0.86 4.12 -8.69
N ILE A 122 -1.20 3.09 -7.91
CA ILE A 122 -0.32 1.96 -7.65
C ILE A 122 -0.93 0.74 -8.31
N VAL A 123 -0.19 0.07 -9.18
CA VAL A 123 -0.62 -1.15 -9.86
C VAL A 123 0.35 -2.26 -9.49
N VAL A 124 -0.15 -3.30 -8.84
CA VAL A 124 0.69 -4.37 -8.30
C VAL A 124 0.07 -5.74 -8.59
N ARG A 125 0.88 -6.72 -8.97
CA ARG A 125 0.40 -8.11 -9.12
C ARG A 125 0.09 -8.69 -7.73
N ARG A 126 -0.93 -9.54 -7.60
CA ARG A 126 -1.33 -10.10 -6.29
C ARG A 126 -0.23 -10.89 -5.57
N ASP A 127 0.75 -11.41 -6.30
CA ASP A 127 1.95 -12.06 -5.75
C ASP A 127 3.15 -11.11 -5.59
N LEU A 128 2.93 -9.79 -5.69
CA LEU A 128 3.91 -8.71 -5.56
C LEU A 128 5.04 -8.70 -6.60
N SER A 129 5.03 -9.59 -7.58
CA SER A 129 6.10 -9.74 -8.59
C SER A 129 6.06 -8.74 -9.76
N GLY A 130 5.28 -7.68 -9.60
CA GLY A 130 5.22 -6.58 -10.55
C GLY A 130 4.56 -5.39 -9.86
N PHE A 131 5.26 -4.26 -9.83
CA PHE A 131 4.83 -3.04 -9.17
C PHE A 131 5.05 -1.84 -10.08
N ARG A 132 4.10 -0.89 -10.06
CA ARG A 132 4.23 0.41 -10.71
C ARG A 132 3.54 1.47 -9.87
N HIS A 133 4.28 2.51 -9.50
CA HIS A 133 3.74 3.77 -8.99
C HIS A 133 3.73 4.78 -10.14
N VAL A 134 2.54 5.17 -10.59
CA VAL A 134 2.36 6.00 -11.78
C VAL A 134 1.31 7.08 -11.57
N HIS A 135 1.31 8.07 -12.46
CA HIS A 135 0.50 9.27 -12.32
C HIS A 135 -0.36 9.44 -13.58
N PRO A 136 -1.62 8.97 -13.57
CA PRO A 136 -2.51 9.11 -14.71
C PRO A 136 -2.93 10.57 -14.91
N THR A 137 -3.46 10.88 -16.09
CA THR A 137 -4.06 12.19 -16.38
C THR A 137 -5.58 12.10 -16.32
N ARG A 138 -6.22 13.16 -15.80
CA ARG A 138 -7.68 13.30 -15.72
C ARG A 138 -8.18 14.16 -16.86
N ASP A 139 -9.23 13.72 -17.56
CA ASP A 139 -9.97 14.55 -18.51
C ASP A 139 -11.08 15.39 -17.84
N ALA A 140 -11.73 16.27 -18.60
CA ALA A 140 -12.78 17.14 -18.07
C ALA A 140 -14.03 16.38 -17.57
N SER A 141 -14.22 15.12 -17.97
CA SER A 141 -15.32 14.28 -17.50
C SER A 141 -15.04 13.62 -16.14
N GLY A 142 -13.82 13.75 -15.62
CA GLY A 142 -13.37 13.07 -14.40
C GLY A 142 -12.83 11.66 -14.64
N ALA A 143 -12.63 11.26 -15.90
CA ALA A 143 -12.01 9.99 -16.22
C ALA A 143 -10.47 10.10 -16.22
N TRP A 144 -9.83 9.13 -15.59
CA TRP A 144 -8.39 9.00 -15.51
C TRP A 144 -7.88 8.01 -16.54
N SER A 145 -6.71 8.27 -17.12
CA SER A 145 -6.09 7.35 -18.06
C SER A 145 -4.57 7.38 -18.01
N ILE A 146 -3.94 6.23 -18.29
CA ILE A 146 -2.50 6.11 -18.49
C ILE A 146 -2.18 4.95 -19.45
N PRO A 147 -1.18 5.07 -20.34
CA PRO A 147 -0.60 3.92 -21.01
C PRO A 147 0.02 2.97 -19.99
N PHE A 148 -0.40 1.70 -20.01
CA PHE A 148 0.08 0.69 -19.09
C PHE A 148 0.35 -0.62 -19.84
N ASP A 149 1.52 -1.20 -19.57
CA ASP A 149 1.90 -2.52 -20.07
C ASP A 149 1.89 -3.51 -18.91
N PHE A 150 0.92 -4.44 -18.94
CA PHE A 150 0.88 -5.55 -18.00
C PHE A 150 1.86 -6.61 -18.47
N THR A 151 2.95 -6.81 -17.75
CA THR A 151 4.05 -7.68 -18.19
C THR A 151 3.76 -9.18 -18.00
N ALA A 152 2.77 -9.54 -17.16
CA ALA A 152 2.47 -10.93 -16.81
C ALA A 152 0.97 -11.16 -16.59
N GLY A 153 0.52 -12.39 -16.87
CA GLY A 153 -0.82 -12.86 -16.56
C GLY A 153 -1.07 -12.98 -15.06
N GLY A 154 -2.35 -12.95 -14.66
CA GLY A 154 -2.79 -13.04 -13.28
C GLY A 154 -3.65 -11.86 -12.83
N THR A 155 -3.96 -11.83 -11.54
CA THR A 155 -4.74 -10.74 -10.93
C THR A 155 -3.80 -9.64 -10.47
N TRP A 156 -4.11 -8.41 -10.85
CA TRP A 156 -3.41 -7.20 -10.48
C TRP A 156 -4.34 -6.32 -9.65
N ARG A 157 -3.85 -5.86 -8.51
CA ARG A 157 -4.54 -4.89 -7.68
C ARG A 157 -4.15 -3.49 -8.12
N VAL A 158 -5.16 -2.64 -8.29
CA VAL A 158 -5.04 -1.23 -8.62
C VAL A 158 -5.49 -0.44 -7.39
N PHE A 159 -4.60 0.39 -6.86
CA PHE A 159 -4.90 1.33 -5.79
C PHE A 159 -4.90 2.75 -6.32
N THR A 160 -5.83 3.55 -5.82
CA THR A 160 -5.84 4.99 -6.00
C THR A 160 -5.76 5.66 -4.64
N ASP A 161 -4.72 6.47 -4.45
CA ASP A 161 -4.54 7.32 -3.28
C ASP A 161 -4.81 8.77 -3.67
N PHE A 162 -5.84 9.38 -3.08
CA PHE A 162 -6.35 10.69 -3.52
C PHE A 162 -7.12 11.38 -2.39
N GLN A 163 -7.25 12.71 -2.47
CA GLN A 163 -8.09 13.49 -1.59
C GLN A 163 -9.13 14.28 -2.41
N PRO A 164 -10.43 13.94 -2.33
CA PRO A 164 -11.48 14.78 -2.91
C PRO A 164 -11.46 16.19 -2.32
N ALA A 165 -11.75 17.21 -3.13
CA ALA A 165 -11.87 18.57 -2.61
C ALA A 165 -13.02 18.66 -1.59
N GLY A 166 -12.76 19.27 -0.43
CA GLY A 166 -13.73 19.38 0.67
C GLY A 166 -13.91 18.10 1.49
N HIS A 167 -13.10 17.06 1.25
CA HIS A 167 -13.01 15.89 2.12
C HIS A 167 -11.78 16.03 3.03
N ASP A 168 -11.97 15.86 4.33
CA ASP A 168 -10.93 16.12 5.33
C ASP A 168 -9.82 15.06 5.36
N LYS A 169 -10.03 13.93 4.68
CA LYS A 169 -9.12 12.79 4.65
C LYS A 169 -8.75 12.37 3.23
N THR A 170 -7.47 12.05 3.00
CA THR A 170 -7.01 11.17 1.92
C THR A 170 -7.71 9.82 2.03
N LEU A 171 -8.10 9.28 0.87
CA LEU A 171 -8.72 7.98 0.71
C LEU A 171 -7.82 7.11 -0.16
N THR A 172 -7.66 5.85 0.24
CA THR A 172 -7.04 4.83 -0.60
C THR A 172 -8.07 3.77 -0.94
N LEU A 173 -8.47 3.71 -2.21
CA LEU A 173 -9.39 2.69 -2.73
C LEU A 173 -8.62 1.65 -3.53
N GLY A 174 -9.07 0.40 -3.51
CA GLY A 174 -8.42 -0.68 -4.23
C GLY A 174 -9.40 -1.64 -4.89
N THR A 175 -9.11 -2.01 -6.13
CA THR A 175 -9.86 -3.02 -6.89
C THR A 175 -8.92 -3.90 -7.70
N ASP A 176 -9.42 -5.03 -8.16
CA ASP A 176 -8.64 -5.97 -8.95
C ASP A 176 -8.99 -5.85 -10.44
N VAL A 177 -7.98 -6.01 -11.29
CA VAL A 177 -8.09 -6.22 -12.73
C VAL A 177 -7.40 -7.53 -13.08
N ASN A 178 -7.87 -8.20 -14.14
CA ASN A 178 -7.41 -9.53 -14.52
C ASN A 178 -6.70 -9.48 -15.86
N VAL A 179 -5.44 -9.91 -15.86
CA VAL A 179 -4.63 -10.03 -17.06
C VAL A 179 -4.67 -11.49 -17.50
N SER A 180 -5.19 -11.72 -18.69
CA SER A 180 -5.27 -13.06 -19.29
C SER A 180 -3.89 -13.69 -19.53
N GLY A 181 -3.84 -14.98 -19.86
CA GLY A 181 -2.60 -15.71 -20.13
C GLY A 181 -2.12 -16.55 -18.96
N LEU A 182 -0.93 -17.14 -19.12
CA LEU A 182 -0.37 -18.07 -18.13
C LEU A 182 0.02 -17.31 -16.86
N TYR A 183 -0.56 -17.72 -15.73
CA TYR A 183 -0.14 -17.28 -14.41
C TYR A 183 0.99 -18.19 -13.91
N ILE A 184 2.22 -17.67 -13.93
CA ILE A 184 3.37 -18.30 -13.28
C ILE A 184 3.60 -17.52 -11.97
N PRO A 185 3.30 -18.10 -10.79
CA PRO A 185 3.60 -17.47 -9.51
C PRO A 185 5.10 -17.24 -9.37
N VAL A 186 5.48 -16.08 -8.86
CA VAL A 186 6.87 -15.77 -8.53
C VAL A 186 7.00 -15.81 -7.01
N PRO A 187 7.87 -16.68 -6.45
CA PRO A 187 8.15 -16.67 -5.01
C PRO A 187 8.71 -15.32 -4.57
N LEU A 188 8.21 -14.82 -3.44
CA LEU A 188 8.77 -13.60 -2.83
C LEU A 188 10.14 -13.90 -2.22
N PRO A 189 11.09 -12.96 -2.32
CA PRO A 189 12.38 -13.11 -1.63
C PRO A 189 12.16 -13.12 -0.11
N GLU A 190 13.15 -13.63 0.63
CA GLU A 190 13.18 -13.50 2.08
C GLU A 190 13.31 -12.03 2.52
N ALA A 191 12.98 -11.74 3.78
CA ALA A 191 13.17 -10.40 4.32
C ALA A 191 14.65 -10.00 4.27
N SER A 192 14.92 -8.76 3.86
CA SER A 192 16.28 -8.24 3.68
C SER A 192 16.35 -6.76 4.05
N SER A 193 17.48 -6.35 4.64
CA SER A 193 17.81 -4.95 4.90
C SER A 193 18.63 -4.31 3.78
N VAL A 194 18.88 -5.02 2.69
CA VAL A 194 19.65 -4.55 1.53
C VAL A 194 18.97 -4.99 0.24
N THR A 195 18.93 -4.10 -0.75
CA THR A 195 18.50 -4.42 -2.11
C THR A 195 19.34 -3.64 -3.12
N SER A 196 19.48 -4.18 -4.32
CA SER A 196 20.21 -3.53 -5.41
C SER A 196 19.29 -3.35 -6.62
N VAL A 197 19.27 -2.15 -7.19
CA VAL A 197 18.45 -1.81 -8.36
C VAL A 197 19.22 -0.85 -9.26
N ASP A 198 19.25 -1.10 -10.57
CA ASP A 198 19.87 -0.22 -11.57
C ASP A 198 21.31 0.26 -11.25
N GLY A 199 22.07 -0.56 -10.51
CA GLY A 199 23.44 -0.26 -10.07
C GLY A 199 23.54 0.59 -8.79
N TYR A 200 22.43 0.84 -8.10
CA TYR A 200 22.38 1.39 -6.76
C TYR A 200 22.25 0.27 -5.73
N ASP A 201 22.90 0.46 -4.59
CA ASP A 201 22.68 -0.34 -3.40
C ASP A 201 21.95 0.51 -2.36
N VAL A 202 20.80 0.02 -1.91
CA VAL A 202 19.95 0.69 -0.92
C VAL A 202 19.91 -0.17 0.33
N THR A 203 20.24 0.43 1.46
CA THR A 203 20.13 -0.23 2.77
C THR A 203 19.00 0.36 3.59
N LEU A 204 18.32 -0.49 4.35
CA LEU A 204 17.21 -0.12 5.22
C LEU A 204 17.62 -0.31 6.69
N ALA A 205 17.40 0.73 7.48
CA ALA A 205 17.51 0.71 8.93
C ALA A 205 16.21 1.19 9.60
N GLY A 206 15.93 0.70 10.80
CA GLY A 206 14.76 1.11 11.60
C GLY A 206 14.36 0.03 12.60
N THR A 207 13.35 0.30 13.42
CA THR A 207 12.82 -0.67 14.39
C THR A 207 11.30 -0.71 14.27
N PRO A 208 10.76 -1.28 13.18
CA PRO A 208 9.32 -1.25 12.94
C PRO A 208 8.58 -2.08 13.98
N SER A 209 7.64 -1.43 14.67
CA SER A 209 6.76 -2.06 15.66
C SER A 209 5.31 -1.90 15.26
N ALA A 210 4.53 -2.97 15.42
CA ALA A 210 3.09 -2.92 15.19
C ALA A 210 2.41 -1.92 16.15
N GLY A 211 1.44 -1.17 15.62
CA GLY A 211 0.62 -0.21 16.36
C GLY A 211 1.34 1.05 16.84
N LYS A 212 2.61 1.24 16.45
CA LYS A 212 3.41 2.41 16.81
C LYS A 212 4.04 3.03 15.58
N GLU A 213 4.10 4.36 15.57
CA GLU A 213 4.90 5.05 14.57
C GLU A 213 6.37 4.64 14.71
N SER A 214 6.99 4.37 13.57
CA SER A 214 8.38 3.95 13.44
C SER A 214 9.03 4.75 12.32
N GLU A 215 10.27 5.19 12.54
CA GLU A 215 11.09 5.79 11.47
C GLU A 215 11.83 4.68 10.71
N LEU A 216 11.74 4.72 9.38
CA LEU A 216 12.55 3.93 8.46
C LEU A 216 13.55 4.85 7.76
N THR A 217 14.83 4.46 7.73
CA THR A 217 15.89 5.18 7.03
C THR A 217 16.44 4.34 5.90
N PHE A 218 16.39 4.86 4.68
CA PHE A 218 16.97 4.27 3.48
C PHE A 218 18.26 5.01 3.14
N SER A 219 19.39 4.31 3.03
CA SER A 219 20.67 4.90 2.60
C SER A 219 21.02 4.43 1.20
N ILE A 220 21.24 5.36 0.27
CA ILE A 220 21.49 5.07 -1.15
C ILE A 220 22.96 5.28 -1.47
N THR A 221 23.56 4.27 -2.08
CA THR A 221 24.93 4.31 -2.61
C THR A 221 24.97 3.84 -4.06
N ARG A 222 26.00 4.25 -4.79
CA ARG A 222 26.26 3.80 -6.16
C ARG A 222 27.76 3.56 -6.33
N GLY A 223 28.14 2.34 -6.67
CA GLY A 223 29.57 1.96 -6.76
C GLY A 223 30.33 2.20 -5.46
N GLY A 224 29.70 1.93 -4.31
CA GLY A 224 30.27 2.13 -2.98
C GLY A 224 30.34 3.59 -2.49
N LYS A 225 29.88 4.56 -3.28
CA LYS A 225 29.85 5.98 -2.89
C LYS A 225 28.44 6.42 -2.49
N PRO A 226 28.27 7.20 -1.42
CA PRO A 226 26.98 7.80 -1.09
C PRO A 226 26.47 8.68 -2.24
N VAL A 227 25.17 8.57 -2.56
CA VAL A 227 24.50 9.45 -3.53
C VAL A 227 24.02 10.69 -2.79
N THR A 228 24.56 11.87 -3.08
CA THR A 228 24.27 13.11 -2.33
C THR A 228 23.60 14.19 -3.17
N ASP A 229 23.18 13.82 -4.38
CA ASP A 229 22.59 14.66 -5.42
C ASP A 229 21.25 14.07 -5.89
N LEU A 230 20.48 13.49 -4.96
CA LEU A 230 19.11 13.05 -5.24
C LEU A 230 18.26 14.24 -5.68
N GLN A 231 17.44 14.01 -6.68
CA GLN A 231 16.56 15.04 -7.24
C GLN A 231 15.17 14.95 -6.61
N PRO A 232 14.49 16.09 -6.38
CA PRO A 232 13.10 16.10 -5.99
C PRO A 232 12.24 15.39 -7.04
N TYR A 233 11.42 14.45 -6.59
CA TYR A 233 10.38 13.81 -7.37
C TYR A 233 9.08 14.00 -6.60
N LEU A 234 8.05 14.61 -7.20
CA LEU A 234 6.74 14.82 -6.56
C LEU A 234 6.82 15.51 -5.17
N GLY A 235 7.68 16.53 -5.05
CA GLY A 235 7.85 17.32 -3.84
C GLY A 235 8.66 16.68 -2.69
N ALA A 236 9.33 15.55 -2.91
CA ALA A 236 10.20 14.91 -1.92
C ALA A 236 11.42 14.23 -2.58
N PHE A 237 12.41 13.80 -1.80
CA PHE A 237 13.55 13.03 -2.32
C PHE A 237 13.23 11.54 -2.53
N GLY A 238 12.08 11.08 -2.06
CA GLY A 238 11.56 9.76 -2.40
C GLY A 238 10.12 9.53 -1.92
N HIS A 239 9.53 8.46 -2.45
CA HIS A 239 8.17 8.01 -2.14
C HIS A 239 8.20 6.57 -1.70
N LEU A 240 7.46 6.25 -0.64
CA LEU A 240 7.40 4.90 -0.11
C LEU A 240 5.97 4.38 -0.23
N VAL A 241 5.82 3.22 -0.88
CA VAL A 241 4.59 2.43 -0.84
C VAL A 241 4.84 1.18 -0.01
N SER A 242 3.97 0.93 0.95
CA SER A 242 4.10 -0.17 1.90
C SER A 242 2.85 -1.06 1.81
N LEU A 243 3.02 -2.35 1.48
CA LEU A 243 1.92 -3.29 1.29
C LEU A 243 2.07 -4.49 2.22
N ARG A 244 1.01 -4.80 2.99
CA ARG A 244 0.99 -6.00 3.83
C ARG A 244 0.96 -7.27 2.98
N SER A 245 1.78 -8.25 3.34
CA SER A 245 1.76 -9.55 2.68
C SER A 245 0.40 -10.25 2.88
N GLY A 246 -0.11 -10.89 1.82
CA GLY A 246 -1.37 -11.63 1.84
C GLY A 246 -2.53 -10.85 1.26
N ASP A 247 -2.92 -9.74 1.89
CA ASP A 247 -4.09 -8.96 1.48
C ASP A 247 -3.76 -7.65 0.73
N LEU A 248 -2.48 -7.24 0.74
CA LEU A 248 -2.00 -5.98 0.18
C LEU A 248 -2.65 -4.75 0.81
N ALA A 249 -2.95 -4.81 2.12
CA ALA A 249 -3.35 -3.62 2.86
C ALA A 249 -2.32 -2.50 2.64
N TYR A 250 -2.80 -1.35 2.18
CA TYR A 250 -1.97 -0.20 1.82
C TYR A 250 -1.67 0.62 3.07
N LEU A 251 -0.41 1.01 3.23
CA LEU A 251 0.03 1.88 4.31
C LEU A 251 0.45 3.21 3.71
N HIS A 252 -0.10 4.29 4.27
CA HIS A 252 0.36 5.63 3.99
C HIS A 252 1.69 5.88 4.73
N ASN A 253 2.67 6.45 4.04
CA ASN A 253 3.99 6.76 4.59
C ASN A 253 4.25 8.25 4.41
N HIS A 254 4.86 8.88 5.39
CA HIS A 254 5.20 10.31 5.33
C HIS A 254 6.70 10.49 5.13
N PRO A 255 7.17 11.15 4.05
CA PRO A 255 8.57 11.52 3.95
C PRO A 255 8.89 12.53 5.05
N ALA A 256 10.00 12.31 5.76
CA ALA A 256 10.44 13.24 6.80
C ALA A 256 11.07 14.52 6.22
N GLN A 257 11.36 14.54 4.92
CA GLN A 257 11.99 15.66 4.21
C GLN A 257 11.22 15.96 2.93
N LEU A 258 10.61 17.15 2.90
CA LEU A 258 10.10 17.74 1.67
C LEU A 258 11.25 18.33 0.86
N ALA A 259 11.07 18.41 -0.46
CA ALA A 259 12.10 18.88 -1.37
C ALA A 259 11.51 19.87 -2.37
N GLU A 260 12.16 21.02 -2.49
CA GLU A 260 11.79 22.06 -3.46
C GLU A 260 12.49 21.84 -4.80
N PRO A 261 11.89 22.24 -5.93
CA PRO A 261 12.54 22.12 -7.24
C PRO A 261 13.95 22.71 -7.28
N GLY A 262 14.92 21.90 -7.74
CA GLY A 262 16.33 22.30 -7.85
C GLY A 262 17.16 22.12 -6.57
N SER A 263 16.58 21.62 -5.48
CA SER A 263 17.34 21.14 -4.32
C SER A 263 18.02 19.80 -4.61
N GLU A 264 19.05 19.47 -3.81
CA GLU A 264 19.75 18.19 -3.82
C GLU A 264 19.65 17.56 -2.43
N GLY A 265 19.47 16.24 -2.38
CA GLY A 265 19.29 15.49 -1.13
C GLY A 265 20.12 14.21 -1.07
N GLY A 266 19.91 13.45 0.00
CA GLY A 266 20.61 12.20 0.24
C GLY A 266 21.83 12.33 1.17
N PRO A 267 22.55 11.23 1.44
CA PRO A 267 22.30 9.88 0.92
C PRO A 267 21.18 9.14 1.62
N GLN A 268 20.57 9.75 2.65
CA GLN A 268 19.52 9.16 3.44
C GLN A 268 18.16 9.76 3.10
N ILE A 269 17.16 8.90 2.95
CA ILE A 269 15.74 9.27 2.88
C ILE A 269 15.05 8.61 4.08
N LYS A 270 14.25 9.40 4.80
CA LYS A 270 13.57 8.96 6.02
C LYS A 270 12.07 9.01 5.86
N PHE A 271 11.38 8.03 6.42
CA PHE A 271 9.92 7.96 6.43
C PHE A 271 9.40 7.65 7.82
N GLY A 272 8.36 8.37 8.25
CA GLY A 272 7.50 7.97 9.35
C GLY A 272 6.39 7.05 8.84
N THR A 273 6.17 5.92 9.51
CA THR A 273 5.12 4.97 9.16
C THR A 273 4.58 4.23 10.38
N THR A 274 3.29 3.89 10.36
CA THR A 274 2.65 3.09 11.41
C THR A 274 2.17 1.77 10.82
N PHE A 275 2.83 0.67 11.19
CA PHE A 275 2.41 -0.66 10.77
C PHE A 275 1.24 -1.14 11.64
N PRO A 276 0.06 -1.44 11.09
CA PRO A 276 -1.12 -1.77 11.90
C PRO A 276 -1.00 -3.13 12.61
N THR A 277 -0.28 -4.08 12.00
CA THR A 277 -0.13 -5.45 12.51
C THR A 277 1.30 -5.94 12.42
N ALA A 278 1.70 -6.81 13.35
CA ALA A 278 2.94 -7.57 13.24
C ALA A 278 2.78 -8.59 12.11
N SER A 279 3.44 -8.32 10.98
CA SER A 279 3.33 -9.08 9.74
C SER A 279 4.53 -8.77 8.86
N THR A 280 4.67 -9.48 7.76
CA THR A 280 5.61 -9.12 6.71
C THR A 280 4.99 -8.11 5.74
N TYR A 281 5.77 -7.12 5.31
CA TYR A 281 5.38 -6.08 4.37
C TYR A 281 6.38 -6.01 3.22
N SER A 282 5.88 -5.68 2.03
CA SER A 282 6.71 -5.28 0.90
C SER A 282 6.75 -3.77 0.83
N LEU A 283 7.96 -3.20 0.78
CA LEU A 283 8.20 -1.77 0.68
C LEU A 283 8.78 -1.46 -0.70
N PHE A 284 8.24 -0.44 -1.37
CA PHE A 284 8.69 0.03 -2.67
C PHE A 284 9.12 1.49 -2.50
N LEU A 285 10.43 1.73 -2.51
CA LEU A 285 11.02 3.06 -2.42
C LEU A 285 11.30 3.59 -3.83
N ASP A 286 10.58 4.61 -4.25
CA ASP A 286 10.92 5.40 -5.42
C ASP A 286 11.87 6.54 -5.03
N PHE A 287 12.97 6.70 -5.77
CA PHE A 287 13.88 7.85 -5.65
C PHE A 287 14.35 8.29 -7.05
N GLN A 288 14.66 9.58 -7.21
CA GLN A 288 15.14 10.12 -8.48
C GLN A 288 16.62 10.50 -8.43
N HIS A 289 17.39 10.01 -9.40
CA HIS A 289 18.79 10.38 -9.59
C HIS A 289 19.16 10.33 -11.07
N ALA A 290 19.99 11.28 -11.52
CA ALA A 290 20.40 11.42 -12.93
C ALA A 290 19.20 11.44 -13.93
N GLY A 291 18.10 12.10 -13.54
CA GLY A 291 16.91 12.29 -14.37
C GLY A 291 16.00 11.05 -14.48
N LYS A 292 16.26 9.98 -13.73
CA LYS A 292 15.47 8.73 -13.75
C LYS A 292 14.96 8.37 -12.37
N VAL A 293 13.72 7.88 -12.32
CA VAL A 293 13.13 7.28 -11.12
C VAL A 293 13.55 5.82 -11.05
N HIS A 294 13.96 5.39 -9.86
CA HIS A 294 14.36 4.03 -9.53
C HIS A 294 13.49 3.52 -8.39
N THR A 295 13.08 2.24 -8.45
CA THR A 295 12.24 1.61 -7.42
C THR A 295 13.04 0.52 -6.72
N ALA A 296 13.41 0.73 -5.45
CA ALA A 296 14.04 -0.26 -4.62
C ALA A 296 12.99 -1.06 -3.83
N GLU A 297 13.05 -2.39 -3.92
CA GLU A 297 12.07 -3.28 -3.30
C GLU A 297 12.66 -3.98 -2.07
N PHE A 298 11.95 -3.93 -0.95
CA PHE A 298 12.29 -4.61 0.29
C PHE A 298 11.16 -5.50 0.76
N ARG A 299 11.51 -6.58 1.46
CA ARG A 299 10.59 -7.34 2.29
C ARG A 299 11.04 -7.20 3.74
N VAL A 300 10.10 -6.86 4.62
CA VAL A 300 10.40 -6.49 6.01
C VAL A 300 9.43 -7.17 6.96
N ASP A 301 9.97 -7.81 7.99
CA ASP A 301 9.20 -8.38 9.09
C ASP A 301 9.02 -7.36 10.21
N VAL A 302 7.77 -7.04 10.54
CA VAL A 302 7.42 -6.12 11.63
C VAL A 302 7.27 -6.91 12.91
N THR A 303 8.40 -7.15 13.58
CA THR A 303 8.48 -7.95 14.82
C THR A 303 8.79 -7.11 16.06
N GLY A 304 9.01 -5.79 15.88
CA GLY A 304 9.52 -4.92 16.94
C GLY A 304 11.03 -5.04 17.18
N GLN A 305 11.74 -5.85 16.39
CA GLN A 305 13.20 -5.93 16.42
C GLN A 305 13.85 -4.90 15.51
N ALA A 306 15.07 -4.47 15.86
CA ALA A 306 15.83 -3.55 15.05
C ALA A 306 16.32 -4.21 13.76
N ILE A 307 16.06 -3.56 12.64
CA ILE A 307 16.62 -3.86 11.33
C ILE A 307 17.98 -3.18 11.27
N VAL A 308 19.03 -4.01 11.32
CA VAL A 308 20.40 -3.55 11.12
C VAL A 308 20.77 -3.79 9.66
N PRO A 309 21.25 -2.76 8.93
CA PRO A 309 21.79 -2.93 7.59
C PRO A 309 22.86 -4.02 7.58
N SER A 310 22.65 -5.05 6.76
CA SER A 310 23.72 -6.00 6.45
C SER A 310 24.75 -5.31 5.53
N ALA A 311 25.98 -5.82 5.50
CA ALA A 311 26.96 -5.35 4.55
C ALA A 311 26.44 -5.59 3.12
N VAL A 312 26.58 -4.59 2.26
CA VAL A 312 26.32 -4.76 0.82
C VAL A 312 27.31 -5.81 0.30
N PRO A 313 26.86 -6.88 -0.37
CA PRO A 313 27.77 -7.87 -0.93
C PRO A 313 28.79 -7.18 -1.84
N SER A 314 30.07 -7.27 -1.51
CA SER A 314 31.12 -6.73 -2.38
C SER A 314 31.16 -7.56 -3.67
N SER A 315 30.97 -6.92 -4.81
CA SER A 315 31.24 -7.54 -6.11
C SER A 315 32.76 -7.62 -6.32
N SER A 316 33.39 -8.64 -5.76
CA SER A 316 34.78 -8.96 -6.06
C SER A 316 35.04 -10.45 -5.99
N GLU A 317 35.04 -11.11 -7.15
CA GLU A 317 36.25 -11.69 -7.76
C GLU A 317 35.87 -12.39 -9.07
N THR A 318 36.25 -11.79 -10.20
CA THR A 318 36.47 -12.55 -11.43
C THR A 318 37.57 -13.57 -11.12
N PRO A 319 37.39 -14.89 -11.35
CA PRO A 319 38.48 -15.84 -11.22
C PRO A 319 39.61 -15.38 -12.13
N GLY A 320 40.78 -15.11 -11.55
CA GLY A 320 41.96 -14.71 -12.29
C GLY A 320 42.23 -15.73 -13.40
N HIS A 321 42.46 -15.23 -14.61
CA HIS A 321 43.05 -16.02 -15.68
C HIS A 321 44.35 -16.62 -15.16
N GLU A 322 44.34 -17.94 -14.94
CA GLU A 322 45.55 -18.71 -14.77
C GLU A 322 46.28 -18.66 -16.13
N GLU A 323 47.31 -17.83 -16.23
CA GLU A 323 48.25 -17.90 -17.34
C GLU A 323 48.89 -19.29 -17.29
N THR A 324 48.50 -20.12 -18.25
CA THR A 324 49.13 -21.41 -18.51
C THR A 324 50.52 -21.12 -19.10
N PRO A 325 51.62 -21.59 -18.48
CA PRO A 325 52.94 -21.39 -19.05
C PRO A 325 53.11 -22.33 -20.24
N HIS A 326 53.30 -21.76 -21.43
CA HIS A 326 53.69 -22.54 -22.60
C HIS A 326 55.11 -23.10 -22.41
N GLY A 327 55.19 -24.43 -22.35
CA GLY A 327 56.43 -25.18 -22.50
C GLY A 327 56.63 -25.66 -23.94
N HIS A 328 57.89 -25.57 -24.37
CA HIS A 328 58.55 -26.01 -25.62
C HIS A 328 58.45 -25.11 -26.85
#